data_AF-A0A852E0J0-F1
#
_entry.id   AF-A0A852E0J0-F1
#
_cell.length_a   1.000
_cell.length_b   1.000
_cell.length_c   1.000
_cell.angle_alpha   90.00
_cell.angle_beta   90.00
_cell.angle_gamma   90.00
#
_symmetry.space_group_name_H-M   'P 1'
#
loop_
_entity.id
_entity.type
_entity.pdbx_description
1 polymer ?
#
loop_
_entity_poly.entity_id
_entity_poly.type
_entity_poly.pdbx_seq_one_letter_code
_entity_poly.pdbx_strand_id
1 'polypeptide(L)'
;AVAMFTGKANCPYYAKAELLADYLQTNLPNFRVHKITQHPDKWEQWLHDICETNGWEHRQCPIIWRELLDRGGKGQLLGGLNDFLEHAQKYYGITSVMLSEEMLDVAEENLQAHLEIVKEDEEIKSLIKPMQIWITSASVPICYHLIPLLANGEVFGMTTEISIHLLDTEQFKEILCSIVMEAEDMAFPLLRSISEHTKIDQAFIDADIIIVLDDVLLNLEVQSLENYIREVSEICQVYAPLIEKNAKSEVKVISSGKTFANLKATMLRTYGPSIRPENIIAISTSWESAAKAMLARKLNMNTAGVKDVIVWGNITGSNYIDLSHAKLYGYDCAIRGPPNFQRLLMNMIYDSEWIHSELLSAQSTLSSRVSRCTGMLPAHAVATVLQYWYHGSPSEEIISVGILSEGQFCIPEGIVFSMPVRFQNGNWEVMTELEINETTQKVLGRISHELVQEKLIALKEINEMHPYEAE
;
A
#
# COMPACT_ATOMS: atom_id res chain seq x y z
N ALA A 1 -8.08 -26.82 35.17
CA ALA A 1 -6.84 -27.02 34.41
C ALA A 1 -7.21 -27.73 33.11
N VAL A 2 -6.70 -27.25 31.98
CA VAL A 2 -6.84 -27.92 30.69
C VAL A 2 -5.56 -28.68 30.41
N ALA A 3 -5.68 -29.91 29.95
CA ALA A 3 -4.55 -30.67 29.45
C ALA A 3 -4.46 -30.43 27.93
N MET A 4 -3.30 -29.97 27.49
CA MET A 4 -2.98 -29.66 26.11
C MET A 4 -2.28 -30.87 25.50
N PHE A 5 -2.80 -31.40 24.40
CA PHE A 5 -2.27 -32.57 23.71
C PHE A 5 -1.88 -32.18 22.31
N THR A 6 -0.58 -32.13 22.05
CA THR A 6 -0.07 -31.69 20.75
C THR A 6 0.75 -32.78 20.08
N GLY A 7 0.51 -33.01 18.80
CA GLY A 7 1.19 -34.08 18.06
C GLY A 7 1.20 -33.88 16.54
N LYS A 8 2.13 -34.59 15.89
CA LYS A 8 2.10 -34.81 14.43
C LYS A 8 0.84 -35.57 14.07
N ALA A 9 0.17 -35.16 13.01
CA ALA A 9 -1.05 -35.80 12.53
C ALA A 9 -0.86 -37.30 12.27
N ASN A 10 0.30 -37.69 11.71
CA ASN A 10 0.64 -39.07 11.37
C ASN A 10 1.33 -39.86 12.51
N CYS A 11 1.27 -39.40 13.75
CA CYS A 11 1.96 -40.07 14.85
C CYS A 11 1.07 -41.09 15.58
N PRO A 12 1.43 -42.39 15.57
CA PRO A 12 0.67 -43.42 16.30
C PRO A 12 0.64 -43.19 17.81
N TYR A 13 1.72 -42.64 18.37
CA TYR A 13 1.79 -42.31 19.79
C TYR A 13 0.90 -41.13 20.17
N TYR A 14 0.68 -40.19 19.24
CA TYR A 14 -0.28 -39.11 19.43
C TYR A 14 -1.71 -39.63 19.41
N ALA A 15 -2.05 -40.49 18.42
CA ALA A 15 -3.36 -41.15 18.35
C ALA A 15 -3.72 -41.88 19.66
N LYS A 16 -2.76 -42.60 20.26
CA LYS A 16 -2.97 -43.27 21.56
C LYS A 16 -3.17 -42.30 22.71
N ALA A 17 -2.41 -41.20 22.75
CA ALA A 17 -2.58 -40.18 23.77
C ALA A 17 -3.95 -39.48 23.64
N GLU A 18 -4.35 -39.20 22.40
CA GLU A 18 -5.59 -38.54 22.05
C GLU A 18 -6.82 -39.37 22.47
N LEU A 19 -6.84 -40.65 22.12
CA LEU A 19 -7.94 -41.55 22.48
C LEU A 19 -8.11 -41.68 24.01
N LEU A 20 -6.99 -41.78 24.74
CA LEU A 20 -7.03 -41.80 26.20
C LEU A 20 -7.48 -40.44 26.77
N ALA A 21 -7.09 -39.33 26.15
CA ALA A 21 -7.53 -38.00 26.55
C ALA A 21 -9.05 -37.84 26.38
N ASP A 22 -9.62 -38.31 25.26
CA ASP A 22 -11.06 -38.30 25.01
C ASP A 22 -11.83 -39.16 26.01
N TYR A 23 -11.30 -40.34 26.32
CA TYR A 23 -11.86 -41.20 27.35
C TYR A 23 -11.89 -40.50 28.72
N LEU A 24 -10.78 -39.84 29.11
CA LEU A 24 -10.69 -39.11 30.37
C LEU A 24 -11.65 -37.92 30.40
N GLN A 25 -11.74 -37.13 29.32
CA GLN A 25 -12.67 -36.01 29.23
C GLN A 25 -14.13 -36.44 29.34
N THR A 26 -14.48 -37.56 28.72
CA THR A 26 -15.86 -38.08 28.74
C THR A 26 -16.24 -38.61 30.11
N ASN A 27 -15.31 -39.26 30.82
CA ASN A 27 -15.60 -39.95 32.07
C ASN A 27 -15.27 -39.14 33.33
N LEU A 28 -14.54 -38.03 33.23
CA LEU A 28 -14.14 -37.20 34.37
C LEU A 28 -14.74 -35.79 34.26
N PRO A 29 -15.61 -35.38 35.19
CA PRO A 29 -16.40 -34.15 35.06
C PRO A 29 -15.58 -32.85 35.04
N ASN A 30 -14.33 -32.89 35.50
CA ASN A 30 -13.43 -31.73 35.59
C ASN A 30 -12.17 -31.87 34.73
N PHE A 31 -12.12 -32.86 33.83
CA PHE A 31 -11.00 -33.04 32.91
C PHE A 31 -11.34 -32.41 31.57
N ARG A 32 -10.56 -31.42 31.14
CA ARG A 32 -10.72 -30.75 29.85
C ARG A 32 -9.48 -30.95 29.02
N VAL A 33 -9.68 -31.29 27.76
CA VAL A 33 -8.64 -31.54 26.76
C VAL A 33 -8.74 -30.47 25.69
N HIS A 34 -7.57 -29.99 25.26
CA HIS A 34 -7.44 -29.22 24.04
C HIS A 34 -6.38 -29.90 23.17
N LYS A 35 -6.72 -30.15 21.92
CA LYS A 35 -5.90 -30.92 20.98
C LYS A 35 -5.37 -29.98 19.91
N ILE A 36 -4.06 -30.05 19.67
CA ILE A 36 -3.40 -29.31 18.60
C ILE A 36 -2.73 -30.33 17.69
N THR A 37 -3.11 -30.35 16.43
CA THR A 37 -2.56 -31.29 15.45
C THR A 37 -1.73 -30.51 14.44
N GLN A 38 -0.52 -30.96 14.18
CA GLN A 38 0.41 -30.31 13.26
C GLN A 38 0.75 -31.23 12.09
N HIS A 39 0.92 -30.64 10.90
CA HIS A 39 1.44 -31.35 9.74
C HIS A 39 2.87 -31.88 10.05
N PRO A 40 3.23 -33.11 9.63
CA PRO A 40 4.55 -33.70 9.91
C PRO A 40 5.74 -32.82 9.54
N ASP A 41 5.63 -32.07 8.43
CA ASP A 41 6.70 -31.20 7.92
C ASP A 41 6.95 -29.96 8.80
N LYS A 42 5.93 -29.48 9.51
CA LYS A 42 6.02 -28.28 10.35
C LYS A 42 6.39 -28.61 11.80
N TRP A 43 6.29 -29.87 12.20
CA TRP A 43 6.38 -30.28 13.60
C TRP A 43 7.72 -29.96 14.25
N GLU A 44 8.84 -30.26 13.60
CA GLU A 44 10.15 -30.13 14.24
C GLU A 44 10.44 -28.68 14.62
N GLN A 45 10.11 -27.74 13.71
CA GLN A 45 10.24 -26.31 13.97
C GLN A 45 9.24 -25.86 15.03
N TRP A 46 7.97 -26.22 14.91
CA TRP A 46 6.94 -25.86 15.89
C TRP A 46 7.26 -26.35 17.31
N LEU A 47 7.77 -27.59 17.44
CA LEU A 47 8.17 -28.18 18.72
C LEU A 47 9.38 -27.46 19.32
N HIS A 48 10.31 -27.01 18.48
CA HIS A 48 11.45 -26.22 18.92
C HIS A 48 10.99 -24.89 19.52
N ASP A 49 10.16 -24.14 18.79
CA ASP A 49 9.69 -22.81 19.17
C ASP A 49 8.89 -22.85 20.49
N ILE A 50 7.99 -23.83 20.66
CA ILE A 50 7.18 -23.96 21.89
C ILE A 50 8.04 -24.36 23.10
N CYS A 51 9.04 -25.21 22.91
CA CYS A 51 9.97 -25.63 23.96
C CYS A 51 10.88 -24.46 24.38
N GLU A 52 11.39 -23.69 23.43
CA GLU A 52 12.21 -22.50 23.72
C GLU A 52 11.40 -21.46 24.49
N THR A 53 10.18 -21.17 24.03
CA THR A 53 9.27 -20.19 24.66
C THR A 53 8.96 -20.55 26.13
N ASN A 54 8.80 -21.83 26.43
CA ASN A 54 8.43 -22.30 27.77
C ASN A 54 9.62 -22.78 28.62
N GLY A 55 10.83 -22.84 28.06
CA GLY A 55 12.01 -23.41 28.72
C GLY A 55 11.88 -24.91 29.00
N TRP A 56 11.26 -25.66 28.09
CA TRP A 56 11.05 -27.10 28.18
C TRP A 56 12.11 -27.88 27.39
N GLU A 57 12.42 -29.09 27.85
CA GLU A 57 13.24 -30.04 27.11
C GLU A 57 12.38 -31.22 26.65
N HIS A 58 11.96 -31.20 25.37
CA HIS A 58 11.19 -32.29 24.76
C HIS A 58 11.54 -32.42 23.28
N ARG A 59 11.56 -33.66 22.77
CA ARG A 59 12.02 -33.95 21.39
C ARG A 59 11.14 -34.94 20.62
N GLN A 60 10.10 -35.47 21.25
CA GLN A 60 9.31 -36.56 20.69
C GLN A 60 7.85 -36.13 20.50
N CYS A 61 7.14 -36.85 19.63
CA CYS A 61 5.70 -36.70 19.51
C CYS A 61 5.00 -37.82 20.31
N PRO A 62 3.94 -37.52 21.07
CA PRO A 62 3.34 -36.20 21.34
C PRO A 62 4.06 -35.40 22.44
N ILE A 63 3.69 -34.13 22.59
CA ILE A 63 4.02 -33.30 23.77
C ILE A 63 2.73 -32.92 24.50
N ILE A 64 2.72 -33.12 25.81
CA ILE A 64 1.54 -32.96 26.65
C ILE A 64 1.89 -32.08 27.85
N TRP A 65 1.06 -31.09 28.16
CA TRP A 65 1.24 -30.21 29.32
C TRP A 65 -0.11 -29.79 29.90
N ARG A 66 -0.09 -29.17 31.09
CA ARG A 66 -1.29 -28.67 31.78
C ARG A 66 -1.25 -27.16 31.91
N GLU A 67 -2.37 -26.52 31.62
CA GLU A 67 -2.57 -25.08 31.78
C GLU A 67 -3.65 -24.77 32.81
N LEU A 68 -3.41 -23.73 33.61
CA LEU A 68 -4.36 -23.18 34.56
C LEU A 68 -5.07 -21.98 33.94
N LEU A 69 -6.20 -22.23 33.25
CA LEU A 69 -6.98 -21.22 32.51
C LEU A 69 -7.32 -19.96 33.32
N ASP A 70 -7.62 -20.10 34.62
CA ASP A 70 -8.21 -19.00 35.38
C ASP A 70 -7.17 -18.05 36.01
N ARG A 71 -5.87 -18.33 35.88
CA ARG A 71 -4.80 -17.56 36.58
C ARG A 71 -3.55 -17.27 35.75
N GLY A 72 -3.55 -17.53 34.44
CA GLY A 72 -2.40 -17.22 33.57
C GLY A 72 -1.08 -17.85 34.04
N GLY A 73 -1.14 -19.06 34.59
CA GLY A 73 0.05 -19.77 35.09
C GLY A 73 0.86 -20.38 33.94
N LYS A 74 2.19 -20.40 34.08
CA LYS A 74 3.09 -21.14 33.16
C LYS A 74 2.61 -22.59 33.00
N GLY A 75 2.58 -23.08 31.75
CA GLY A 75 2.24 -24.47 31.46
C GLY A 75 3.17 -25.42 32.23
N GLN A 76 2.58 -26.45 32.85
CA GLN A 76 3.34 -27.50 33.50
C GLN A 76 3.50 -28.66 32.53
N LEU A 77 4.71 -28.86 32.01
CA LEU A 77 5.04 -29.99 31.14
C LEU A 77 4.75 -31.31 31.85
N LEU A 78 3.97 -32.17 31.21
CA LEU A 78 3.79 -33.56 31.63
C LEU A 78 4.79 -34.48 30.93
N GLY A 79 5.09 -34.21 29.65
CA GLY A 79 6.06 -34.97 28.86
C GLY A 79 5.42 -35.58 27.61
N GLY A 80 5.85 -36.79 27.26
CA GLY A 80 5.34 -37.53 26.10
C GLY A 80 4.23 -38.51 26.45
N LEU A 81 3.96 -39.46 25.54
CA LEU A 81 2.94 -40.49 25.75
C LEU A 81 3.16 -41.31 27.03
N ASN A 82 4.40 -41.75 27.29
CA ASN A 82 4.69 -42.62 28.44
C ASN A 82 4.43 -41.91 29.77
N ASP A 83 4.85 -40.65 29.87
CA ASP A 83 4.64 -39.83 31.07
C ASP A 83 3.14 -39.60 31.32
N PHE A 84 2.38 -39.39 30.24
CA PHE A 84 0.93 -39.25 30.32
C PHE A 84 0.21 -40.54 30.71
N LEU A 85 0.63 -41.69 30.18
CA LEU A 85 0.08 -43.00 30.57
C LEU A 85 0.32 -43.27 32.06
N GLU A 86 1.53 -42.98 32.55
CA GLU A 86 1.87 -43.11 33.96
C GLU A 86 1.05 -42.13 34.83
N HIS A 87 0.88 -40.90 34.36
CA HIS A 87 0.01 -39.91 35.02
C HIS A 87 -1.43 -40.41 35.11
N ALA A 88 -2.00 -40.91 34.01
CA ALA A 88 -3.36 -41.40 33.97
C ALA A 88 -3.57 -42.60 34.89
N GLN A 89 -2.60 -43.53 34.92
CA GLN A 89 -2.66 -44.69 35.80
C GLN A 89 -2.55 -44.29 37.28
N LYS A 90 -1.60 -43.42 37.64
CA LYS A 90 -1.37 -43.01 39.03
C LYS A 90 -2.49 -42.16 39.61
N TYR A 91 -3.00 -41.20 38.83
CA TYR A 91 -3.97 -40.23 39.32
C TYR A 91 -5.42 -40.66 39.12
N TYR A 92 -5.72 -41.36 38.02
CA TYR A 92 -7.09 -41.74 37.67
C TYR A 92 -7.33 -43.25 37.69
N GLY A 93 -6.30 -44.08 37.87
CA GLY A 93 -6.44 -45.54 37.86
C GLY A 93 -6.79 -46.12 36.48
N ILE A 94 -6.58 -45.36 35.41
CA ILE A 94 -6.97 -45.72 34.04
C ILE A 94 -5.73 -46.10 33.24
N THR A 95 -5.84 -47.19 32.47
CA THR A 95 -4.79 -47.66 31.56
C THR A 95 -5.33 -47.68 30.13
N SER A 96 -4.49 -47.32 29.15
CA SER A 96 -4.85 -47.38 27.74
C SER A 96 -4.58 -48.77 27.17
N VAL A 97 -5.59 -49.36 26.51
CA VAL A 97 -5.55 -50.72 25.96
C VAL A 97 -5.32 -50.75 24.44
N MET A 98 -5.08 -49.59 23.82
CA MET A 98 -4.99 -49.46 22.36
C MET A 98 -3.85 -50.29 21.77
N LEU A 99 -4.20 -51.11 20.77
CA LEU A 99 -3.28 -51.99 20.04
C LEU A 99 -2.47 -51.20 19.01
N SER A 100 -1.28 -51.71 18.64
CA SER A 100 -0.40 -51.01 17.70
C SER A 100 -1.00 -50.84 16.30
N GLU A 101 -1.85 -51.77 15.85
CA GLU A 101 -2.57 -51.69 14.58
C GLU A 101 -3.60 -50.55 14.61
N GLU A 102 -4.43 -50.49 15.65
CA GLU A 102 -5.39 -49.40 15.87
C GLU A 102 -4.70 -48.03 15.98
N MET A 103 -3.50 -47.96 16.57
CA MET A 103 -2.72 -46.71 16.64
C MET A 103 -2.30 -46.21 15.25
N LEU A 104 -1.99 -47.11 14.32
CA LEU A 104 -1.59 -46.76 12.96
C LEU A 104 -2.81 -46.30 12.16
N ASP A 105 -3.94 -47.00 12.28
CA ASP A 105 -5.18 -46.66 11.59
C ASP A 105 -5.67 -45.26 11.99
N VAL A 106 -5.71 -44.96 13.30
CA VAL A 106 -6.13 -43.64 13.79
C VAL A 106 -5.12 -42.55 13.40
N ALA A 107 -3.82 -42.84 13.35
CA ALA A 107 -2.83 -41.87 12.89
C ALA A 107 -2.99 -41.53 11.40
N GLU A 108 -3.37 -42.50 10.58
CA GLU A 108 -3.67 -42.27 9.17
C GLU A 108 -4.97 -41.45 9.00
N GLU A 109 -6.03 -41.80 9.74
CA GLU A 109 -7.28 -41.04 9.76
C GLU A 109 -7.06 -39.59 10.23
N ASN A 110 -6.23 -39.39 11.26
CA ASN A 110 -5.87 -38.06 11.76
C ASN A 110 -5.11 -37.23 10.73
N LEU A 111 -4.19 -37.84 9.98
CA LEU A 111 -3.49 -37.16 8.88
C LEU A 111 -4.49 -36.77 7.79
N GLN A 112 -5.37 -37.68 7.38
CA GLN A 112 -6.35 -37.42 6.35
C GLN A 112 -7.32 -36.30 6.75
N ALA A 113 -7.86 -36.34 7.97
CA ALA A 113 -8.73 -35.30 8.50
C ALA A 113 -8.00 -33.94 8.61
N HIS A 114 -6.73 -33.93 9.03
CA HIS A 114 -5.94 -32.70 9.06
C HIS A 114 -5.73 -32.11 7.66
N LEU A 115 -5.45 -32.95 6.66
CA LEU A 115 -5.32 -32.52 5.26
C LEU A 115 -6.64 -31.98 4.70
N GLU A 116 -7.77 -32.60 5.03
CA GLU A 116 -9.11 -32.13 4.64
C GLU A 116 -9.43 -30.78 5.26
N ILE A 117 -9.16 -30.57 6.56
CA ILE A 117 -9.36 -29.28 7.23
C ILE A 117 -8.48 -28.20 6.61
N VAL A 118 -7.19 -28.48 6.37
CA VAL A 118 -6.28 -27.52 5.72
C VAL A 118 -6.79 -27.16 4.33
N LYS A 119 -7.27 -28.14 3.57
CA LYS A 119 -7.84 -27.92 2.25
C LYS A 119 -9.13 -27.09 2.31
N GLU A 120 -10.04 -27.38 3.23
CA GLU A 120 -11.25 -26.59 3.44
C GLU A 120 -10.92 -25.15 3.83
N ASP A 121 -9.94 -24.94 4.73
CA ASP A 121 -9.45 -23.61 5.11
C ASP A 121 -8.85 -22.87 3.91
N GLU A 122 -8.08 -23.55 3.06
CA GLU A 122 -7.55 -22.99 1.81
C GLU A 122 -8.67 -22.63 0.82
N GLU A 123 -9.69 -23.48 0.68
CA GLU A 123 -10.86 -23.23 -0.15
C GLU A 123 -11.65 -22.01 0.37
N ILE A 124 -11.93 -21.93 1.67
CA ILE A 124 -12.60 -20.78 2.29
C ILE A 124 -11.79 -19.50 2.08
N LYS A 125 -10.46 -19.55 2.28
CA LYS A 125 -9.58 -18.41 2.01
C LYS A 125 -9.62 -18.00 0.55
N SER A 126 -9.70 -18.95 -0.39
CA SER A 126 -9.76 -18.67 -1.83
C SER A 126 -11.07 -17.98 -2.27
N LEU A 127 -12.15 -18.13 -1.50
CA LEU A 127 -13.42 -17.43 -1.75
C LEU A 127 -13.34 -15.95 -1.37
N ILE A 128 -12.43 -15.58 -0.47
CA ILE A 128 -12.19 -14.19 -0.06
C ILE A 128 -11.16 -13.61 -1.02
N LYS A 129 -11.60 -12.65 -1.85
CA LYS A 129 -10.75 -11.99 -2.84
C LYS A 129 -10.58 -10.52 -2.46
N PRO A 130 -9.72 -10.21 -1.47
CA PRO A 130 -9.45 -8.83 -1.12
C PRO A 130 -8.71 -8.14 -2.27
N MET A 131 -8.87 -6.82 -2.35
CA MET A 131 -8.13 -6.01 -3.31
C MET A 131 -6.65 -5.98 -2.94
N GLN A 132 -5.79 -6.34 -3.89
CA GLN A 132 -4.35 -6.46 -3.68
C GLN A 132 -3.66 -5.12 -3.98
N ILE A 133 -3.07 -4.51 -2.95
CA ILE A 133 -2.41 -3.21 -3.04
C ILE A 133 -0.92 -3.40 -2.78
N TRP A 134 -0.08 -3.09 -3.76
CA TRP A 134 1.37 -3.11 -3.64
C TRP A 134 1.91 -1.70 -3.44
N ILE A 135 2.84 -1.54 -2.49
CA ILE A 135 3.53 -0.27 -2.22
C ILE A 135 5.03 -0.53 -2.30
N THR A 136 5.73 0.12 -3.24
CA THR A 136 7.19 0.02 -3.37
C THR A 136 7.89 1.05 -2.49
N SER A 137 9.18 0.83 -2.19
CA SER A 137 9.94 1.67 -1.25
C SER A 137 9.17 1.92 0.06
N ALA A 138 8.50 0.88 0.57
CA ALA A 138 7.51 1.00 1.64
C ALA A 138 8.07 1.48 2.99
N SER A 139 9.40 1.51 3.17
CA SER A 139 10.04 2.08 4.36
C SER A 139 9.94 3.61 4.44
N VAL A 140 9.55 4.31 3.37
CA VAL A 140 9.45 5.77 3.38
C VAL A 140 8.27 6.27 4.23
N PRO A 141 8.36 7.46 4.87
CA PRO A 141 7.33 7.96 5.78
C PRO A 141 5.94 8.14 5.15
N ILE A 142 5.84 8.26 3.82
CA ILE A 142 4.55 8.32 3.11
C ILE A 142 3.73 7.07 3.41
N CYS A 143 4.36 5.88 3.40
CA CYS A 143 3.68 4.61 3.58
C CYS A 143 3.03 4.52 4.97
N TYR A 144 3.74 4.93 6.02
CA TYR A 144 3.26 4.95 7.40
C TYR A 144 1.95 5.76 7.56
N HIS A 145 1.81 6.87 6.82
CA HIS A 145 0.59 7.68 6.82
C HIS A 145 -0.49 7.17 5.86
N LEU A 146 -0.10 6.43 4.82
CA LEU A 146 -1.00 5.97 3.77
C LEU A 146 -1.79 4.73 4.19
N ILE A 147 -1.16 3.76 4.86
CA ILE A 147 -1.80 2.52 5.31
C ILE A 147 -3.12 2.77 6.06
N PRO A 148 -3.18 3.63 7.11
CA PRO A 148 -4.44 3.88 7.81
C PRO A 148 -5.50 4.55 6.94
N LEU A 149 -5.11 5.37 5.95
CA LEU A 149 -6.04 6.00 5.00
C LEU A 149 -6.63 4.99 4.02
N LEU A 150 -5.87 3.96 3.62
CA LEU A 150 -6.39 2.89 2.77
C LEU A 150 -7.29 1.94 3.56
N ALA A 151 -6.94 1.64 4.81
CA ALA A 151 -7.62 0.65 5.64
C ALA A 151 -8.92 1.16 6.29
N ASN A 152 -9.16 2.47 6.36
CA ASN A 152 -10.32 3.05 7.03
C ASN A 152 -11.65 2.90 6.26
N GLY A 153 -11.61 2.47 4.99
CA GLY A 153 -12.80 2.27 4.14
C GLY A 153 -13.30 3.50 3.38
N GLU A 154 -12.69 4.67 3.56
CA GLU A 154 -13.10 5.90 2.84
C GLU A 154 -12.66 5.90 1.37
N VAL A 155 -11.58 5.19 1.05
CA VAL A 155 -10.98 5.17 -0.29
C VAL A 155 -11.69 4.19 -1.24
N PHE A 156 -12.00 2.99 -0.75
CA PHE A 156 -12.58 1.91 -1.57
C PHE A 156 -14.01 1.51 -1.16
N GLY A 157 -14.55 2.14 -0.13
CA GLY A 157 -15.85 1.83 0.45
C GLY A 157 -15.78 0.88 1.66
N MET A 158 -16.82 0.92 2.48
CA MET A 158 -16.91 0.21 3.77
C MET A 158 -17.13 -1.31 3.66
N THR A 159 -17.10 -1.85 2.44
CA THR A 159 -17.31 -3.29 2.15
C THR A 159 -16.13 -3.92 1.41
N THR A 160 -15.14 -3.12 1.02
CA THR A 160 -14.01 -3.59 0.21
C THR A 160 -12.87 -3.97 1.14
N GLU A 161 -12.67 -5.29 1.32
CA GLU A 161 -11.49 -5.80 2.03
C GLU A 161 -10.23 -5.62 1.17
N ILE A 162 -9.12 -5.28 1.82
CA ILE A 162 -7.83 -5.02 1.17
C ILE A 162 -6.73 -5.88 1.77
N SER A 163 -5.76 -6.23 0.94
CA SER A 163 -4.49 -6.84 1.33
C SER A 163 -3.35 -5.96 0.85
N ILE A 164 -2.44 -5.59 1.76
CA ILE A 164 -1.35 -4.67 1.46
C ILE A 164 -0.02 -5.43 1.41
N HIS A 165 0.75 -5.22 0.34
CA HIS A 165 2.08 -5.79 0.14
C HIS A 165 3.11 -4.67 0.13
N LEU A 166 4.00 -4.69 1.13
CA LEU A 166 5.07 -3.72 1.29
C LEU A 166 6.34 -4.27 0.65
N LEU A 167 6.80 -3.65 -0.43
CA LEU A 167 8.04 -4.02 -1.12
C LEU A 167 9.14 -3.01 -0.80
N ASP A 168 10.28 -3.50 -0.34
CA ASP A 168 11.50 -2.72 -0.20
C ASP A 168 12.74 -3.62 -0.32
N THR A 169 13.92 -3.03 -0.25
CA THR A 169 15.20 -3.76 -0.27
C THR A 169 15.47 -4.47 1.07
N GLU A 170 16.27 -5.53 1.06
CA GLU A 170 16.56 -6.35 2.26
C GLU A 170 17.12 -5.53 3.44
N GLN A 171 17.84 -4.44 3.16
CA GLN A 171 18.35 -3.53 4.19
C GLN A 171 17.27 -2.87 5.05
N PHE A 172 16.02 -2.78 4.56
CA PHE A 172 14.89 -2.18 5.27
C PHE A 172 13.91 -3.21 5.83
N LYS A 173 14.26 -4.50 5.82
CA LYS A 173 13.39 -5.58 6.29
C LYS A 173 12.87 -5.36 7.72
N GLU A 174 13.73 -4.93 8.65
CA GLU A 174 13.32 -4.65 10.03
C GLU A 174 12.28 -3.53 10.13
N ILE A 175 12.40 -2.51 9.27
CA ILE A 175 11.42 -1.42 9.18
C ILE A 175 10.10 -1.96 8.63
N LEU A 176 10.13 -2.77 7.57
CA LEU A 176 8.92 -3.37 7.03
C LEU A 176 8.20 -4.25 8.05
N CYS A 177 8.93 -5.10 8.77
CA CYS A 177 8.36 -5.92 9.85
C CYS A 177 7.72 -5.05 10.93
N SER A 178 8.33 -3.92 11.28
CA SER A 178 7.75 -2.97 12.26
C SER A 178 6.45 -2.36 11.73
N ILE A 179 6.41 -1.95 10.46
CA ILE A 179 5.19 -1.40 9.83
C ILE A 179 4.08 -2.45 9.77
N VAL A 180 4.41 -3.70 9.42
CA VAL A 180 3.48 -4.84 9.42
C VAL A 180 2.87 -5.03 10.81
N MET A 181 3.71 -5.14 11.85
CA MET A 181 3.25 -5.30 13.23
C MET A 181 2.32 -4.15 13.66
N GLU A 182 2.74 -2.89 13.43
CA GLU A 182 1.92 -1.74 13.78
C GLU A 182 0.58 -1.73 13.02
N ALA A 183 0.58 -2.09 11.74
CA ALA A 183 -0.62 -2.10 10.92
C ALA A 183 -1.61 -3.22 11.30
N GLU A 184 -1.11 -4.38 11.71
CA GLU A 184 -1.91 -5.46 12.29
C GLU A 184 -2.57 -5.02 13.61
N ASP A 185 -1.80 -4.35 14.47
CA ASP A 185 -2.25 -3.84 15.77
C ASP A 185 -3.29 -2.70 15.64
N MET A 186 -3.41 -2.05 14.48
CA MET A 186 -4.47 -1.06 14.24
C MET A 186 -5.87 -1.67 14.20
N ALA A 187 -5.99 -3.00 14.04
CA ALA A 187 -7.25 -3.74 14.06
C ALA A 187 -8.33 -3.17 13.10
N PHE A 188 -7.92 -2.71 11.91
CA PHE A 188 -8.86 -2.23 10.90
C PHE A 188 -9.66 -3.40 10.31
N PRO A 189 -11.01 -3.32 10.27
CA PRO A 189 -11.85 -4.43 9.84
C PRO A 189 -11.70 -4.78 8.36
N LEU A 190 -11.28 -3.82 7.54
CA LEU A 190 -11.10 -4.00 6.09
C LEU A 190 -9.68 -4.42 5.71
N LEU A 191 -8.72 -4.31 6.62
CA LEU A 191 -7.35 -4.76 6.37
C LEU A 191 -7.28 -6.27 6.66
N ARG A 192 -7.38 -7.07 5.60
CA ARG A 192 -7.40 -8.54 5.71
C ARG A 192 -6.02 -9.10 6.04
N SER A 193 -4.99 -8.55 5.41
CA SER A 193 -3.61 -8.92 5.62
C SER A 193 -2.67 -7.79 5.21
N ILE A 194 -1.50 -7.75 5.83
CA ILE A 194 -0.37 -6.94 5.38
C ILE A 194 0.88 -7.81 5.40
N SER A 195 1.76 -7.66 4.41
CA SER A 195 2.96 -8.51 4.29
C SER A 195 4.14 -7.74 3.74
N GLU A 196 5.33 -8.08 4.22
CA GLU A 196 6.60 -7.55 3.73
C GLU A 196 7.23 -8.44 2.65
N HIS A 197 7.87 -7.78 1.68
CA HIS A 197 8.53 -8.41 0.55
C HIS A 197 9.89 -7.74 0.33
N THR A 198 10.94 -8.54 0.24
CA THR A 198 12.30 -8.07 -0.09
C THR A 198 12.84 -8.59 -1.41
N LYS A 199 12.11 -9.53 -2.03
CA LYS A 199 12.48 -10.17 -3.30
C LYS A 199 11.59 -9.66 -4.41
N ILE A 200 12.21 -9.08 -5.43
CA ILE A 200 11.52 -8.47 -6.56
C ILE A 200 10.84 -9.48 -7.50
N ASP A 201 11.34 -10.72 -7.56
CA ASP A 201 10.84 -11.76 -8.49
C ASP A 201 9.35 -12.12 -8.27
N GLN A 202 8.85 -11.89 -7.06
CA GLN A 202 7.45 -12.13 -6.66
C GLN A 202 6.65 -10.84 -6.50
N ALA A 203 7.19 -9.70 -6.93
CA ALA A 203 6.50 -8.43 -6.83
C ALA A 203 5.25 -8.39 -7.72
N PHE A 204 4.23 -7.67 -7.25
CA PHE A 204 3.01 -7.32 -8.00
C PHE A 204 2.09 -8.50 -8.37
N ILE A 205 2.24 -9.66 -7.72
CA ILE A 205 1.33 -10.81 -7.91
C ILE A 205 -0.10 -10.37 -7.59
N ASP A 206 -0.99 -10.61 -8.55
CA ASP A 206 -2.43 -10.33 -8.51
C ASP A 206 -2.78 -8.87 -8.17
N ALA A 207 -1.84 -7.94 -8.36
CA ALA A 207 -2.03 -6.54 -7.99
C ALA A 207 -3.24 -5.91 -8.69
N ASP A 208 -4.13 -5.31 -7.90
CA ASP A 208 -5.19 -4.40 -8.36
C ASP A 208 -4.66 -2.96 -8.40
N ILE A 209 -3.81 -2.60 -7.44
CA ILE A 209 -3.22 -1.26 -7.30
C ILE A 209 -1.74 -1.39 -7.01
N ILE A 210 -0.93 -0.56 -7.66
CA ILE A 210 0.51 -0.44 -7.39
C ILE A 210 0.84 1.02 -7.13
N ILE A 211 1.43 1.31 -5.98
CA ILE A 211 1.83 2.65 -5.56
C ILE A 211 3.35 2.70 -5.53
N VAL A 212 3.92 3.38 -6.52
CA VAL A 212 5.35 3.47 -6.76
C VAL A 212 5.91 4.66 -5.99
N LEU A 213 6.55 4.44 -4.84
CA LEU A 213 7.11 5.51 -3.99
C LEU A 213 8.63 5.69 -4.13
N ASP A 214 9.26 4.99 -5.07
CA ASP A 214 10.71 4.98 -5.22
C ASP A 214 11.25 6.36 -5.52
N ASP A 215 12.16 6.82 -4.66
CA ASP A 215 12.83 8.10 -4.80
C ASP A 215 14.33 7.89 -4.93
N VAL A 216 14.97 8.74 -5.75
CA VAL A 216 16.42 8.75 -5.86
C VAL A 216 16.98 9.92 -5.06
N LEU A 217 17.98 9.66 -4.22
CA LEU A 217 18.63 10.68 -3.39
C LEU A 217 19.53 11.56 -4.26
N LEU A 218 18.97 12.67 -4.73
CA LEU A 218 19.66 13.65 -5.57
C LEU A 218 20.83 14.30 -4.83
N ASN A 219 22.04 14.01 -5.30
CA ASN A 219 23.28 14.65 -4.91
C ASN A 219 24.09 15.01 -6.18
N LEU A 220 23.84 16.22 -6.68
CA LEU A 220 24.43 16.72 -7.93
C LEU A 220 25.94 16.98 -7.83
N GLU A 221 26.53 16.96 -6.63
CA GLU A 221 27.99 17.00 -6.44
C GLU A 221 28.63 15.63 -6.71
N VAL A 222 27.87 14.55 -6.56
CA VAL A 222 28.34 13.16 -6.71
C VAL A 222 28.12 12.66 -8.14
N GLN A 223 26.95 12.90 -8.73
CA GLN A 223 26.66 12.49 -10.10
C GLN A 223 25.72 13.47 -10.82
N SER A 224 25.74 13.45 -12.15
CA SER A 224 24.93 14.35 -12.96
C SER A 224 23.44 13.99 -12.92
N LEU A 225 22.59 14.96 -13.26
CA LEU A 225 21.13 14.77 -13.32
C LEU A 225 20.73 13.68 -14.33
N GLU A 226 21.46 13.59 -15.45
CA GLU A 226 21.29 12.59 -16.50
C GLU A 226 21.50 11.17 -15.97
N ASN A 227 22.44 10.98 -15.04
CA ASN A 227 22.68 9.66 -14.42
C ASN A 227 21.53 9.28 -13.49
N TYR A 228 20.98 10.22 -12.72
CA TYR A 228 19.78 9.99 -11.93
C TYR A 228 18.57 9.62 -12.80
N ILE A 229 18.40 10.28 -13.95
CA ILE A 229 17.36 9.94 -14.93
C ILE A 229 17.52 8.49 -15.44
N ARG A 230 18.76 8.08 -15.74
CA ARG A 230 19.06 6.69 -16.16
C ARG A 230 18.78 5.68 -15.05
N GLU A 231 19.11 5.99 -13.80
CA GLU A 231 18.83 5.14 -12.64
C GLU A 231 17.31 4.91 -12.46
N VAL A 232 16.51 5.98 -12.58
CA VAL A 232 15.03 5.87 -12.57
C VAL A 232 14.53 4.98 -13.71
N SER A 233 15.10 5.12 -14.90
CA SER A 233 14.77 4.28 -16.05
C SER A 233 15.09 2.81 -15.78
N GLU A 234 16.24 2.50 -15.18
CA GLU A 234 16.65 1.14 -14.84
C GLU A 234 15.69 0.47 -13.84
N ILE A 235 15.22 1.22 -12.82
CA ILE A 235 14.17 0.74 -11.90
C ILE A 235 12.90 0.40 -12.68
N CYS A 236 12.46 1.28 -13.59
CA CYS A 236 11.25 1.06 -14.38
C CYS A 236 11.39 -0.10 -15.39
N GLN A 237 12.59 -0.36 -15.91
CA GLN A 237 12.87 -1.53 -16.76
C GLN A 237 12.69 -2.86 -16.02
N VAL A 238 12.86 -2.87 -14.70
CA VAL A 238 12.60 -4.05 -13.87
C VAL A 238 11.11 -4.14 -13.51
N TYR A 239 10.50 -3.04 -13.07
CA TYR A 239 9.11 -3.05 -12.62
C TYR A 239 8.11 -3.31 -13.74
N ALA A 240 8.23 -2.64 -14.90
CA ALA A 240 7.18 -2.72 -15.92
C ALA A 240 6.92 -4.15 -16.43
N PRO A 241 7.94 -4.97 -16.76
CA PRO A 241 7.71 -6.37 -17.14
C PRO A 241 7.12 -7.22 -16.01
N LEU A 242 7.45 -6.93 -14.75
CA LEU A 242 6.86 -7.63 -13.60
C LEU A 242 5.39 -7.27 -13.44
N ILE A 243 5.01 -6.01 -13.61
CA ILE A 243 3.62 -5.56 -13.60
C ILE A 243 2.85 -6.27 -14.72
N GLU A 244 3.36 -6.28 -15.95
CA GLU A 244 2.70 -6.97 -17.08
C GLU A 244 2.51 -8.47 -16.84
N LYS A 245 3.49 -9.11 -16.19
CA LYS A 245 3.48 -10.56 -15.94
C LYS A 245 2.59 -10.96 -14.77
N ASN A 246 2.62 -10.19 -13.68
CA ASN A 246 2.12 -10.63 -12.38
C ASN A 246 0.83 -9.92 -11.96
N ALA A 247 0.60 -8.68 -12.40
CA ALA A 247 -0.57 -7.90 -12.00
C ALA A 247 -1.81 -8.26 -12.83
N LYS A 248 -2.99 -7.85 -12.34
CA LYS A 248 -4.24 -8.01 -13.10
C LYS A 248 -4.25 -7.08 -14.32
N SER A 249 -4.99 -7.45 -15.37
CA SER A 249 -5.11 -6.66 -16.60
C SER A 249 -5.66 -5.24 -16.38
N GLU A 250 -6.42 -5.03 -15.30
CA GLU A 250 -7.00 -3.74 -14.94
C GLU A 250 -6.21 -2.97 -13.87
N VAL A 251 -4.99 -3.42 -13.54
CA VAL A 251 -4.15 -2.81 -12.49
C VAL A 251 -4.04 -1.30 -12.67
N LYS A 252 -4.23 -0.56 -11.58
CA LYS A 252 -4.00 0.89 -11.51
C LYS A 252 -2.63 1.16 -10.90
N VAL A 253 -1.81 1.93 -11.60
CA VAL A 253 -0.44 2.26 -11.20
C VAL A 253 -0.37 3.75 -10.86
N ILE A 254 0.07 4.06 -9.64
CA ILE A 254 0.24 5.41 -9.13
C ILE A 254 1.72 5.68 -8.93
N SER A 255 2.27 6.62 -9.69
CA SER A 255 3.60 7.18 -9.46
C SER A 255 3.51 8.32 -8.46
N SER A 256 4.13 8.15 -7.30
CA SER A 256 4.24 9.18 -6.26
C SER A 256 5.66 9.20 -5.70
N GLY A 257 5.97 10.14 -4.83
CA GLY A 257 7.33 10.37 -4.33
C GLY A 257 7.80 11.80 -4.59
N LYS A 258 9.04 12.07 -4.22
CA LYS A 258 9.70 13.38 -4.26
C LYS A 258 10.45 13.63 -5.55
N THR A 259 10.76 12.59 -6.32
CA THR A 259 11.62 12.67 -7.51
C THR A 259 11.02 11.94 -8.70
N PHE A 260 11.21 12.53 -9.89
CA PHE A 260 10.92 11.95 -11.20
C PHE A 260 9.55 11.28 -11.36
N ALA A 261 8.49 11.84 -10.75
CA ALA A 261 7.18 11.19 -10.75
C ALA A 261 6.61 11.00 -12.18
N ASN A 262 6.75 12.01 -13.03
CA ASN A 262 6.34 11.97 -14.44
C ASN A 262 7.17 10.97 -15.24
N LEU A 263 8.51 11.00 -15.08
CA LEU A 263 9.41 10.11 -15.79
C LEU A 263 9.15 8.65 -15.42
N LYS A 264 8.97 8.32 -14.14
CA LYS A 264 8.61 6.97 -13.68
C LYS A 264 7.35 6.47 -14.38
N ALA A 265 6.28 7.25 -14.37
CA ALA A 265 5.04 6.89 -15.05
C ALA A 265 5.22 6.72 -16.58
N THR A 266 6.01 7.60 -17.21
CA THR A 266 6.35 7.53 -18.65
C THR A 266 7.14 6.25 -18.97
N MET A 267 8.13 5.90 -18.15
CA MET A 267 8.99 4.74 -18.34
C MET A 267 8.25 3.43 -18.05
N LEU A 268 7.41 3.38 -17.01
CA LEU A 268 6.54 2.23 -16.75
C LEU A 268 5.61 1.95 -17.93
N ARG A 269 5.03 3.00 -18.53
CA ARG A 269 4.23 2.87 -19.77
C ARG A 269 5.08 2.41 -20.95
N THR A 270 6.29 2.94 -21.10
CA THR A 270 7.17 2.67 -22.25
C THR A 270 7.69 1.23 -22.23
N TYR A 271 8.11 0.74 -21.07
CA TYR A 271 8.61 -0.63 -20.89
C TYR A 271 7.50 -1.67 -20.67
N GLY A 272 6.29 -1.23 -20.31
CA GLY A 272 5.11 -2.07 -20.09
C GLY A 272 3.96 -1.73 -21.05
N PRO A 273 4.08 -2.04 -22.36
CA PRO A 273 3.11 -1.65 -23.37
C PRO A 273 1.70 -2.27 -23.20
N SER A 274 1.56 -3.36 -22.45
CA SER A 274 0.28 -4.02 -22.14
C SER A 274 -0.47 -3.31 -21.01
N ILE A 275 0.23 -2.50 -20.20
CA ILE A 275 -0.42 -1.69 -19.16
C ILE A 275 -1.17 -0.55 -19.86
N ARG A 276 -2.47 -0.48 -19.60
CA ARG A 276 -3.34 0.53 -20.19
C ARG A 276 -2.89 1.95 -19.79
N PRO A 277 -2.74 2.89 -20.73
CA PRO A 277 -2.26 4.24 -20.42
C PRO A 277 -3.17 4.98 -19.43
N GLU A 278 -4.49 4.77 -19.52
CA GLU A 278 -5.47 5.36 -18.60
C GLU A 278 -5.32 4.88 -17.15
N ASN A 279 -4.62 3.77 -16.94
CA ASN A 279 -4.39 3.18 -15.63
C ASN A 279 -3.11 3.65 -14.94
N ILE A 280 -2.28 4.48 -15.59
CA ILE A 280 -1.03 4.99 -15.01
C ILE A 280 -1.18 6.50 -14.75
N ILE A 281 -1.12 6.91 -13.48
CA ILE A 281 -1.21 8.32 -13.07
C ILE A 281 -0.03 8.70 -12.19
N ALA A 282 0.48 9.92 -12.33
CA ALA A 282 1.42 10.54 -11.40
C ALA A 282 0.74 11.59 -10.49
N ILE A 283 1.09 11.64 -9.21
CA ILE A 283 0.34 12.44 -8.22
C ILE A 283 0.87 13.89 -8.10
N SER A 284 0.13 14.84 -8.66
CA SER A 284 0.37 16.30 -8.48
C SER A 284 -0.47 16.96 -7.38
N THR A 285 -1.49 16.27 -6.85
CA THR A 285 -2.46 16.86 -5.91
C THR A 285 -1.82 17.44 -4.65
N SER A 286 -0.64 16.97 -4.24
CA SER A 286 0.14 17.58 -3.15
C SER A 286 0.42 19.07 -3.38
N TRP A 287 0.77 19.45 -4.61
CA TRP A 287 0.99 20.85 -5.00
C TRP A 287 -0.31 21.64 -4.98
N GLU A 288 -1.39 21.03 -5.48
CA GLU A 288 -2.71 21.64 -5.50
C GLU A 288 -3.21 21.92 -4.08
N SER A 289 -3.16 20.93 -3.17
CA SER A 289 -3.53 21.10 -1.76
C SER A 289 -2.69 22.17 -1.07
N ALA A 290 -1.39 22.21 -1.34
CA ALA A 290 -0.50 23.22 -0.78
C ALA A 290 -0.82 24.63 -1.32
N ALA A 291 -1.14 24.76 -2.61
CA ALA A 291 -1.53 26.02 -3.25
C ALA A 291 -2.88 26.50 -2.73
N LYS A 292 -3.87 25.61 -2.63
CA LYS A 292 -5.17 25.87 -1.97
C LYS A 292 -4.97 26.40 -0.55
N ALA A 293 -4.10 25.76 0.24
CA ALA A 293 -3.79 26.21 1.60
C ALA A 293 -3.06 27.56 1.66
N MET A 294 -2.16 27.84 0.70
CA MET A 294 -1.50 29.14 0.57
C MET A 294 -2.52 30.26 0.30
N LEU A 295 -3.41 30.06 -0.68
CA LEU A 295 -4.47 31.01 -1.03
C LEU A 295 -5.43 31.23 0.13
N ALA A 296 -5.87 30.15 0.77
CA ALA A 296 -6.79 30.21 1.90
C ALA A 296 -6.23 31.03 3.07
N ARG A 297 -4.92 30.92 3.36
CA ARG A 297 -4.25 31.77 4.37
C ARG A 297 -4.25 33.25 3.96
N LYS A 298 -3.93 33.57 2.70
CA LYS A 298 -3.94 34.97 2.22
C LYS A 298 -5.33 35.58 2.30
N LEU A 299 -6.35 34.79 1.98
CA LEU A 299 -7.75 35.21 1.97
C LEU A 299 -8.42 35.09 3.34
N ASN A 300 -7.76 34.50 4.34
CA ASN A 300 -8.32 34.20 5.65
C ASN A 300 -9.65 33.41 5.57
N MET A 301 -9.64 32.33 4.79
CA MET A 301 -10.79 31.44 4.61
C MET A 301 -10.42 29.97 4.82
N ASN A 302 -11.43 29.09 4.84
CA ASN A 302 -11.20 27.65 4.89
C ASN A 302 -10.61 27.14 3.57
N THR A 303 -9.54 26.34 3.63
CA THR A 303 -8.88 25.70 2.48
C THR A 303 -9.85 24.89 1.62
N ALA A 304 -10.84 24.22 2.23
CA ALA A 304 -11.85 23.47 1.50
C ALA A 304 -12.72 24.33 0.57
N GLY A 305 -12.75 25.65 0.79
CA GLY A 305 -13.46 26.60 -0.07
C GLY A 305 -12.66 27.03 -1.31
N VAL A 306 -11.38 26.66 -1.44
CA VAL A 306 -10.57 26.98 -2.62
C VAL A 306 -10.56 25.77 -3.56
N LYS A 307 -11.05 25.96 -4.78
CA LYS A 307 -11.28 24.91 -5.79
C LYS A 307 -10.65 25.28 -7.13
N ASP A 308 -10.49 24.29 -8.01
CA ASP A 308 -10.03 24.44 -9.39
C ASP A 308 -8.69 25.18 -9.55
N VAL A 309 -7.76 24.90 -8.64
CA VAL A 309 -6.35 25.31 -8.78
C VAL A 309 -5.67 24.27 -9.66
N ILE A 310 -5.03 24.70 -10.74
CA ILE A 310 -4.43 23.77 -11.72
C ILE A 310 -2.92 23.75 -11.55
N VAL A 311 -2.34 22.55 -11.53
CA VAL A 311 -0.91 22.32 -11.53
C VAL A 311 -0.54 21.69 -12.87
N TRP A 312 0.20 22.42 -13.68
CA TRP A 312 0.67 21.96 -14.97
C TRP A 312 2.12 21.48 -14.92
N GLY A 313 2.45 20.44 -15.68
CA GLY A 313 3.85 20.14 -16.01
C GLY A 313 4.53 19.01 -15.24
N ASN A 314 5.82 19.21 -14.95
CA ASN A 314 6.69 18.26 -14.26
C ASN A 314 6.47 18.38 -12.75
N ILE A 315 5.86 17.36 -12.16
CA ILE A 315 5.39 17.34 -10.76
C ILE A 315 6.54 17.52 -9.77
N THR A 316 7.68 16.93 -10.07
CA THR A 316 8.88 16.92 -9.21
C THR A 316 9.98 17.85 -9.72
N GLY A 317 9.74 18.54 -10.83
CA GLY A 317 10.66 19.50 -11.47
C GLY A 317 9.97 20.83 -11.74
N SER A 318 10.08 21.33 -12.98
CA SER A 318 9.42 22.57 -13.40
C SER A 318 7.91 22.40 -13.53
N ASN A 319 7.13 22.96 -12.59
CA ASN A 319 5.67 23.03 -12.67
C ASN A 319 5.17 24.48 -12.73
N TYR A 320 3.93 24.63 -13.22
CA TYR A 320 3.24 25.91 -13.31
C TYR A 320 1.89 25.83 -12.58
N ILE A 321 1.72 26.68 -11.56
CA ILE A 321 0.47 26.78 -10.81
C ILE A 321 -0.39 27.86 -11.46
N ASP A 322 -1.45 27.41 -12.10
CA ASP A 322 -2.41 28.25 -12.79
C ASP A 322 -3.61 28.53 -11.88
N LEU A 323 -3.84 29.82 -11.66
CA LEU A 323 -4.89 30.36 -10.80
C LEU A 323 -6.04 30.98 -11.59
N SER A 324 -5.97 30.98 -12.92
CA SER A 324 -6.94 31.64 -13.81
C SER A 324 -8.35 31.09 -13.64
N HIS A 325 -8.47 29.80 -13.40
CA HIS A 325 -9.75 29.10 -13.22
C HIS A 325 -10.12 28.86 -11.74
N ALA A 326 -9.28 29.29 -10.80
CA ALA A 326 -9.49 29.01 -9.39
C ALA A 326 -10.75 29.69 -8.84
N LYS A 327 -11.53 28.93 -8.08
CA LYS A 327 -12.83 29.35 -7.54
C LYS A 327 -12.81 29.35 -6.01
N LEU A 328 -13.56 30.29 -5.44
CA LEU A 328 -13.73 30.51 -4.01
C LEU A 328 -15.19 30.28 -3.61
N TYR A 329 -15.41 29.36 -2.68
CA TYR A 329 -16.68 29.04 -2.04
C TYR A 329 -16.65 29.43 -0.57
N GLY A 330 -17.77 29.93 -0.05
CA GLY A 330 -17.88 30.31 1.36
C GLY A 330 -16.94 31.45 1.78
N TYR A 331 -16.46 32.25 0.83
CA TYR A 331 -15.61 33.40 1.12
C TYR A 331 -16.41 34.53 1.79
N ASP A 332 -16.01 34.91 3.01
CA ASP A 332 -16.70 35.94 3.79
C ASP A 332 -16.33 37.33 3.27
N CYS A 333 -17.24 37.89 2.46
CA CYS A 333 -17.14 39.24 1.92
C CYS A 333 -18.49 39.96 2.01
N ALA A 334 -18.54 41.23 1.59
CA ALA A 334 -19.75 42.06 1.65
C ALA A 334 -20.99 41.45 0.97
N ILE A 335 -20.80 40.47 0.07
CA ILE A 335 -21.87 39.74 -0.58
C ILE A 335 -21.71 38.25 -0.23
N ARG A 336 -22.55 37.75 0.68
CA ARG A 336 -22.68 36.31 0.99
C ARG A 336 -23.74 35.68 0.09
N GLY A 337 -23.36 34.61 -0.59
CA GLY A 337 -24.27 33.78 -1.38
C GLY A 337 -24.62 32.46 -0.66
N PRO A 338 -25.51 31.64 -1.25
CA PRO A 338 -25.77 30.27 -0.79
C PRO A 338 -24.50 29.40 -0.80
N PRO A 339 -24.50 28.19 -0.19
CA PRO A 339 -23.32 27.32 -0.13
C PRO A 339 -22.63 27.03 -1.47
N ASN A 340 -23.41 26.96 -2.55
CA ASN A 340 -22.91 26.68 -3.90
C ASN A 340 -22.45 27.95 -4.66
N PHE A 341 -22.51 29.11 -4.00
CA PHE A 341 -22.10 30.37 -4.61
C PHE A 341 -20.58 30.45 -4.69
N GLN A 342 -20.09 30.63 -5.92
CA GLN A 342 -18.67 30.67 -6.23
C GLN A 342 -18.26 32.05 -6.73
N ARG A 343 -16.99 32.40 -6.51
CA ARG A 343 -16.33 33.56 -7.10
C ARG A 343 -15.02 33.16 -7.73
N LEU A 344 -14.66 33.78 -8.85
CA LEU A 344 -13.32 33.63 -9.42
C LEU A 344 -12.30 34.32 -8.50
N LEU A 345 -11.22 33.62 -8.19
CA LEU A 345 -10.11 34.11 -7.37
C LEU A 345 -9.56 35.43 -7.91
N MET A 346 -9.39 35.52 -9.23
CA MET A 346 -8.85 36.70 -9.92
C MET A 346 -9.70 37.97 -9.72
N ASN A 347 -10.98 37.84 -9.37
CA ASN A 347 -11.86 38.98 -9.09
C ASN A 347 -11.82 39.42 -7.63
N MET A 348 -11.10 38.71 -6.76
CA MET A 348 -11.08 38.94 -5.31
C MET A 348 -9.74 39.49 -4.83
N ILE A 349 -8.65 39.16 -5.53
CA ILE A 349 -7.33 39.72 -5.25
C ILE A 349 -7.13 40.96 -6.13
N TYR A 350 -7.51 42.12 -5.61
CA TYR A 350 -7.31 43.42 -6.27
C TYR A 350 -5.89 43.97 -6.11
N ASP A 351 -5.09 43.33 -5.25
CA ASP A 351 -3.72 43.73 -4.96
C ASP A 351 -2.79 43.28 -6.09
N SER A 352 -2.56 44.18 -7.05
CA SER A 352 -1.63 43.94 -8.16
C SER A 352 -0.20 43.71 -7.68
N GLU A 353 0.23 44.31 -6.57
CA GLU A 353 1.55 44.05 -5.99
C GLU A 353 1.65 42.61 -5.47
N TRP A 354 0.57 42.07 -4.91
CA TRP A 354 0.51 40.68 -4.49
C TRP A 354 0.68 39.71 -5.67
N ILE A 355 -0.10 39.92 -6.73
CA ILE A 355 -0.09 39.03 -7.91
C ILE A 355 1.28 39.05 -8.59
N HIS A 356 1.96 40.20 -8.63
CA HIS A 356 3.22 40.34 -9.35
C HIS A 356 4.48 40.03 -8.53
N SER A 357 4.49 40.26 -7.21
CA SER A 357 5.72 40.11 -6.38
C SER A 357 5.58 39.11 -5.24
N GLU A 358 4.50 39.17 -4.46
CA GLU A 358 4.29 38.24 -3.34
C GLU A 358 3.93 36.84 -3.81
N LEU A 359 3.23 36.70 -4.94
CA LEU A 359 2.87 35.39 -5.49
C LEU A 359 4.10 34.57 -5.87
N LEU A 360 5.12 35.20 -6.47
CA LEU A 360 6.39 34.55 -6.79
C LEU A 360 7.14 34.10 -5.53
N SER A 361 7.17 34.94 -4.50
CA SER A 361 7.72 34.59 -3.18
C SER A 361 6.92 33.48 -2.50
N ALA A 362 5.60 33.51 -2.62
CA ALA A 362 4.71 32.50 -2.07
C ALA A 362 4.87 31.16 -2.80
N GLN A 363 5.07 31.16 -4.13
CA GLN A 363 5.37 30.00 -4.96
C GLN A 363 6.73 29.38 -4.63
N SER A 364 7.79 30.18 -4.42
CA SER A 364 9.08 29.64 -3.99
C SER A 364 9.00 29.00 -2.60
N THR A 365 8.27 29.65 -1.68
CA THR A 365 7.99 29.10 -0.35
C THR A 365 7.13 27.83 -0.43
N LEU A 366 6.19 27.77 -1.37
CA LEU A 366 5.37 26.60 -1.65
C LEU A 366 6.24 25.42 -2.12
N SER A 367 7.11 25.65 -3.10
CA SER A 367 8.04 24.64 -3.60
C SER A 367 8.92 24.07 -2.47
N SER A 368 9.47 24.95 -1.64
CA SER A 368 10.23 24.55 -0.44
C SER A 368 9.39 23.71 0.53
N ARG A 369 8.11 24.07 0.74
CA ARG A 369 7.19 23.31 1.61
C ARG A 369 6.84 21.93 1.06
N VAL A 370 6.55 21.83 -0.23
CA VAL A 370 6.19 20.55 -0.87
C VAL A 370 7.42 19.64 -0.92
N SER A 371 8.59 20.16 -1.30
CA SER A 371 9.85 19.40 -1.32
C SER A 371 10.25 18.87 0.07
N ARG A 372 9.99 19.65 1.13
CA ARG A 372 10.30 19.26 2.53
C ARG A 372 9.20 18.46 3.22
N CYS A 373 8.12 18.10 2.53
CA CYS A 373 7.07 17.29 3.15
C CYS A 373 7.64 15.91 3.52
N THR A 374 7.27 15.44 4.72
CA THR A 374 7.82 14.19 5.27
C THR A 374 7.05 12.98 4.76
N GLY A 375 5.71 12.99 4.87
CA GLY A 375 4.86 11.93 4.31
C GLY A 375 3.35 12.16 4.37
N MET A 376 2.84 12.95 5.32
CA MET A 376 1.39 13.10 5.52
C MET A 376 0.66 13.74 4.32
N LEU A 377 1.21 14.80 3.73
CA LEU A 377 0.64 15.46 2.56
C LEU A 377 0.58 14.54 1.33
N PRO A 378 1.67 13.90 0.88
CA PRO A 378 1.61 12.99 -0.27
C PRO A 378 0.76 11.75 0.00
N ALA A 379 0.73 11.21 1.23
CA ALA A 379 -0.16 10.11 1.58
C ALA A 379 -1.64 10.51 1.42
N HIS A 380 -2.02 11.70 1.92
CA HIS A 380 -3.36 12.24 1.73
C HIS A 380 -3.69 12.47 0.26
N ALA A 381 -2.74 12.95 -0.54
CA ALA A 381 -2.91 13.16 -1.97
C ALA A 381 -3.16 11.83 -2.72
N VAL A 382 -2.38 10.79 -2.43
CA VAL A 382 -2.57 9.44 -2.99
C VAL A 382 -3.95 8.88 -2.62
N ALA A 383 -4.32 8.94 -1.33
CA ALA A 383 -5.62 8.47 -0.86
C ALA A 383 -6.80 9.24 -1.50
N THR A 384 -6.67 10.56 -1.65
CA THR A 384 -7.70 11.41 -2.30
C THR A 384 -7.86 11.07 -3.76
N VAL A 385 -6.76 10.90 -4.50
CA VAL A 385 -6.82 10.51 -5.92
C VAL A 385 -7.44 9.12 -6.07
N LEU A 386 -7.05 8.15 -5.24
CA LEU A 386 -7.68 6.82 -5.25
C LEU A 386 -9.18 6.90 -4.95
N GLN A 387 -9.57 7.67 -3.94
CA GLN A 387 -10.98 7.87 -3.59
C GLN A 387 -11.75 8.44 -4.78
N TYR A 388 -11.24 9.49 -5.43
CA TYR A 388 -11.88 10.08 -6.60
C TYR A 388 -11.88 9.11 -7.78
N TRP A 389 -10.85 8.31 -7.94
CA TRP A 389 -10.78 7.31 -9.01
C TRP A 389 -11.81 6.19 -8.83
N TYR A 390 -12.21 5.84 -7.62
CA TYR A 390 -13.23 4.81 -7.39
C TYR A 390 -14.65 5.37 -7.22
N HIS A 391 -14.80 6.55 -6.62
CA HIS A 391 -16.09 7.12 -6.26
C HIS A 391 -16.49 8.36 -7.09
N GLY A 392 -15.59 8.86 -7.94
CA GLY A 392 -15.74 10.13 -8.66
C GLY A 392 -15.27 11.33 -7.83
N SER A 393 -14.81 12.38 -8.50
CA SER A 393 -14.58 13.66 -7.84
C SER A 393 -15.92 14.37 -7.56
N PRO A 394 -15.98 15.29 -6.59
CA PRO A 394 -17.17 16.12 -6.38
C PRO A 394 -17.60 16.81 -7.67
N SER A 395 -18.92 16.95 -7.89
CA SER A 395 -19.48 17.50 -9.13
C SER A 395 -18.81 18.82 -9.52
N GLU A 396 -18.34 18.91 -10.76
CA GLU A 396 -17.62 20.06 -11.36
C GLU A 396 -16.21 20.35 -10.81
N GLU A 397 -15.73 19.65 -9.78
CA GLU A 397 -14.37 19.89 -9.26
C GLU A 397 -13.31 19.24 -10.16
N ILE A 398 -12.33 20.06 -10.51
CA ILE A 398 -11.16 19.68 -11.28
C ILE A 398 -10.01 19.41 -10.31
N ILE A 399 -9.25 18.36 -10.60
CA ILE A 399 -8.04 17.99 -9.87
C ILE A 399 -6.89 17.84 -10.86
N SER A 400 -5.68 18.19 -10.45
CA SER A 400 -4.49 18.04 -11.31
C SER A 400 -3.85 16.68 -11.06
N VAL A 401 -3.68 15.88 -12.12
CA VAL A 401 -2.90 14.63 -12.07
C VAL A 401 -2.02 14.50 -13.32
N GLY A 402 -0.88 13.82 -13.18
CA GLY A 402 0.00 13.48 -14.30
C GLY A 402 -0.56 12.31 -15.09
N ILE A 403 -0.86 12.54 -16.37
CA ILE A 403 -1.35 11.49 -17.28
C ILE A 403 -0.52 11.44 -18.55
N LEU A 404 -0.60 10.34 -19.29
CA LEU A 404 0.01 10.25 -20.61
C LEU A 404 -0.67 11.23 -21.56
N SER A 405 0.11 12.14 -22.15
CA SER A 405 -0.41 13.10 -23.12
C SER A 405 -0.68 12.43 -24.48
N GLU A 406 -1.81 12.82 -25.06
CA GLU A 406 -2.30 12.48 -26.40
C GLU A 406 -2.40 13.73 -27.29
N GLY A 407 -1.61 14.78 -27.01
CA GLY A 407 -1.63 16.03 -27.79
C GLY A 407 -2.49 17.16 -27.19
N GLN A 408 -3.11 16.95 -26.02
CA GLN A 408 -3.95 17.95 -25.39
C GLN A 408 -3.14 19.23 -25.09
N PHE A 409 -3.74 20.41 -25.26
CA PHE A 409 -3.10 21.71 -25.02
C PHE A 409 -1.77 21.92 -25.78
N CYS A 410 -1.60 21.27 -26.93
CA CYS A 410 -0.35 21.23 -27.71
C CYS A 410 0.85 20.66 -26.92
N ILE A 411 0.60 19.82 -25.92
CA ILE A 411 1.62 19.06 -25.21
C ILE A 411 2.02 17.86 -26.11
N PRO A 412 3.32 17.55 -26.28
CA PRO A 412 3.76 16.43 -27.08
C PRO A 412 3.21 15.08 -26.58
N GLU A 413 2.88 14.20 -27.52
CA GLU A 413 2.40 12.85 -27.20
C GLU A 413 3.48 11.99 -26.54
N GLY A 414 3.05 11.07 -25.68
CA GLY A 414 3.91 10.02 -25.14
C GLY A 414 4.83 10.45 -23.99
N ILE A 415 4.56 11.59 -23.36
CA ILE A 415 5.11 11.98 -22.06
C ILE A 415 3.99 12.06 -21.02
N VAL A 416 4.29 11.75 -19.77
CA VAL A 416 3.35 11.99 -18.67
C VAL A 416 3.46 13.45 -18.23
N PHE A 417 2.35 14.17 -18.26
CA PHE A 417 2.28 15.61 -17.97
C PHE A 417 1.13 15.90 -17.01
N SER A 418 1.37 16.71 -15.97
CA SER A 418 0.32 17.12 -15.04
C SER A 418 -0.66 18.07 -15.72
N MET A 419 -1.94 17.72 -15.71
CA MET A 419 -3.00 18.49 -16.34
C MET A 419 -4.34 18.33 -15.58
N PRO A 420 -5.30 19.25 -15.78
CA PRO A 420 -6.58 19.21 -15.10
C PRO A 420 -7.46 18.06 -15.61
N VAL A 421 -7.92 17.22 -14.68
CA VAL A 421 -8.84 16.12 -14.96
C VAL A 421 -10.06 16.17 -14.05
N ARG A 422 -11.11 15.48 -14.48
CA ARG A 422 -12.28 15.14 -13.66
C ARG A 422 -12.38 13.63 -13.55
N PHE A 423 -12.66 13.12 -12.35
CA PHE A 423 -12.91 11.69 -12.15
C PHE A 423 -14.40 11.40 -12.16
N GLN A 424 -14.83 10.42 -12.95
CA GLN A 424 -16.23 10.00 -13.04
C GLN A 424 -16.33 8.50 -13.32
N ASN A 425 -17.18 7.80 -12.58
CA ASN A 425 -17.54 6.39 -12.81
C ASN A 425 -16.32 5.44 -12.97
N GLY A 426 -15.30 5.57 -12.12
CA GLY A 426 -14.12 4.70 -12.21
C GLY A 426 -13.04 5.16 -13.19
N ASN A 427 -13.31 6.21 -13.98
CA ASN A 427 -12.45 6.74 -15.02
C ASN A 427 -12.11 8.22 -14.76
N TRP A 428 -11.26 8.79 -15.61
CA TRP A 428 -10.95 10.21 -15.63
C TRP A 428 -11.01 10.78 -17.04
N GLU A 429 -11.30 12.07 -17.15
CA GLU A 429 -11.30 12.83 -18.41
C GLU A 429 -10.47 14.10 -18.27
N VAL A 430 -9.74 14.48 -19.32
CA VAL A 430 -9.01 15.75 -19.37
C VAL A 430 -9.97 16.88 -19.69
N MET A 431 -9.86 17.97 -18.94
CA MET A 431 -10.70 19.16 -19.11
C MET A 431 -10.23 20.03 -20.30
N THR A 432 -10.30 19.49 -21.52
CA THR A 432 -9.78 20.12 -22.75
C THR A 432 -10.46 21.43 -23.16
N GLU A 433 -11.65 21.70 -22.63
CA GLU A 433 -12.43 22.92 -22.87
C GLU A 433 -11.91 24.16 -22.12
N LEU A 434 -10.87 24.01 -21.28
CA LEU A 434 -10.28 25.12 -20.55
C LEU A 434 -9.52 26.07 -21.49
N GLU A 435 -9.89 27.35 -21.45
CA GLU A 435 -9.16 28.39 -22.16
C GLU A 435 -7.82 28.67 -21.46
N ILE A 436 -6.74 28.60 -22.24
CA ILE A 436 -5.38 28.96 -21.82
C ILE A 436 -4.86 30.11 -22.68
N ASN A 437 -4.17 31.06 -22.05
CA ASN A 437 -3.60 32.21 -22.74
C ASN A 437 -2.22 31.90 -23.35
N GLU A 438 -1.72 32.78 -24.22
CA GLU A 438 -0.42 32.59 -24.90
C GLU A 438 0.76 32.47 -23.92
N THR A 439 0.71 33.17 -22.78
CA THR A 439 1.76 33.09 -21.75
C THR A 439 1.80 31.70 -21.13
N THR A 440 0.64 31.16 -20.75
CA THR A 440 0.50 29.79 -20.25
C THR A 440 1.00 28.81 -21.30
N GLN A 441 0.57 28.93 -22.56
CA GLN A 441 0.99 28.05 -23.65
C GLN A 441 2.52 28.00 -23.81
N LYS A 442 3.21 29.15 -23.75
CA LYS A 442 4.69 29.22 -23.82
C LYS A 442 5.36 28.53 -22.63
N VAL A 443 4.79 28.66 -21.43
CA VAL A 443 5.29 27.97 -20.23
C VAL A 443 5.11 26.46 -20.36
N LEU A 444 3.94 25.99 -20.82
CA LEU A 444 3.68 24.58 -21.05
C LEU A 444 4.64 23.97 -22.08
N GLY A 445 4.94 24.69 -23.17
CA GLY A 445 5.91 24.24 -24.19
C GLY A 445 7.32 24.05 -23.60
N ARG A 446 7.79 24.99 -22.78
CA ARG A 446 9.09 24.87 -22.11
C ARG A 446 9.16 23.67 -21.16
N ILE A 447 8.13 23.47 -20.33
CA ILE A 447 8.09 22.34 -19.40
C ILE A 447 8.00 21.02 -20.15
N SER A 448 7.21 20.98 -21.23
CA SER A 448 7.08 19.80 -22.07
C SER A 448 8.41 19.40 -22.69
N HIS A 449 9.21 20.37 -23.14
CA HIS A 449 10.56 20.11 -23.64
C HIS A 449 11.46 19.45 -22.59
N GLU A 450 11.44 19.93 -21.34
CA GLU A 450 12.19 19.31 -20.23
C GLU A 450 11.81 17.83 -20.05
N LEU A 451 10.51 17.52 -19.99
CA LEU A 451 10.02 16.14 -19.85
C LEU A 451 10.35 15.25 -21.05
N VAL A 452 10.33 15.80 -22.27
CA VAL A 452 10.79 15.09 -23.47
C VAL A 452 12.28 14.78 -23.36
N GLN A 453 13.10 15.74 -22.93
CA GLN A 453 14.53 15.53 -22.74
C GLN A 453 14.79 14.45 -21.68
N GLU A 454 14.11 14.49 -20.52
CA GLU A 454 14.19 13.43 -19.49
C GLU A 454 13.90 12.04 -20.08
N LYS A 455 12.82 11.91 -20.87
CA LYS A 455 12.48 10.68 -21.58
C LYS A 455 13.58 10.22 -22.53
N LEU A 456 14.12 11.12 -23.36
CA LEU A 456 15.19 10.79 -24.32
C LEU A 456 16.48 10.34 -23.62
N ILE A 457 16.82 10.94 -22.47
CA ILE A 457 17.98 10.55 -21.65
C ILE A 457 17.77 9.16 -21.06
N ALA A 458 16.59 8.91 -20.51
CA ALA A 458 16.22 7.62 -19.93
C ALA A 458 16.30 6.48 -20.97
N LEU A 459 15.89 6.77 -22.21
CA LEU A 459 15.99 5.85 -23.35
C LEU A 459 17.40 5.79 -23.97
N LYS A 460 18.35 6.58 -23.45
CA LYS A 460 19.74 6.68 -23.96
C LYS A 460 19.80 7.14 -25.43
N GLU A 461 18.79 7.89 -25.89
CA GLU A 461 18.74 8.49 -27.22
C GLU A 461 19.56 9.79 -27.28
N ILE A 462 19.66 10.50 -26.16
CA ILE A 462 20.55 11.65 -25.97
C ILE A 462 21.38 11.50 -24.69
N ASN A 463 22.53 12.17 -24.63
CA ASN A 463 23.45 12.06 -23.49
C ASN A 463 23.26 13.15 -22.44
N GLU A 464 22.84 14.34 -22.85
CA GLU A 464 22.75 15.56 -22.03
C GLU A 464 21.48 16.33 -22.40
N MET A 465 20.92 17.06 -21.44
CA MET A 465 19.75 17.90 -21.69
C MET A 465 20.15 19.22 -22.35
N HIS A 466 19.36 19.65 -23.32
CA HIS A 466 19.57 20.90 -24.05
C HIS A 466 18.60 21.99 -23.60
N PRO A 467 19.05 23.26 -23.51
CA PRO A 467 18.19 24.37 -23.14
C PRO A 467 17.06 24.53 -24.15
N TYR A 468 15.92 25.05 -23.68
CA TYR A 468 14.79 25.35 -24.53
C TYR A 468 15.12 26.55 -25.43
N GLU A 469 15.29 26.31 -26.74
CA GLU A 469 15.41 27.35 -27.74
C GLU A 469 13.99 27.80 -28.12
N ALA A 470 13.56 28.95 -27.60
CA ALA A 470 12.30 29.56 -28.01
C ALA A 470 12.53 30.30 -29.33
N GLU A 471 11.90 29.84 -30.42
CA GLU A 471 11.78 30.61 -31.67
C GLU A 471 11.00 31.92 -31.50
#